data_AF-A0A1F2SPV3-F1
#
_entry.id   AF-A0A1F2SPV3-F1
#
_cell.length_a   1.000
_cell.length_b   1.000
_cell.length_c   1.000
_cell.angle_alpha   90.00
_cell.angle_beta   90.00
_cell.angle_gamma   90.00
#
_symmetry.space_group_name_H-M   'P 1'
#
loop_
_entity.id
_entity.type
_entity.pdbx_description
1 polymer ?
#
loop_
_entity_poly.entity_id
_entity_poly.type
_entity_poly.pdbx_seq_one_letter_code
_entity_poly.pdbx_strand_id
1 'polypeptide(L)'
;MPLRSSRWERSIGIIRFVACFLSVGLSIYPATAQTIKWVRQFEGSANAVAIDVSGIYVAGTVLVQIDFRFGVDSYVRKYDRFGNLLWMRQLGSSDLTEARGVALDGTGVYVVGDARGALEGQSSLGNLDAFVTKYSVHGDLLWTRQFGTSQNDNAIAIVAGTAGIYIAGFTDGSLPGQSSSGGRDAFLRKYDSDGIELWTRQFGTTDAAGATSVATDSRALYVSGYARLALPGQPHFGDLDAFVRAYDHSGNELWTRQFGTGKLDQAEGIAVDSTGIYVAGETLGSMAGQTVLGSGDVFVCKYDFDGVPLWTQQFGTVTVDGVGGLAAGGGSIYVGGDTFGTLPGQTSSGGGDLYLRTYDSPGAELWTVQFGTGQPLSGGHGVAVEGVDVYFVGSILGGTLPSQDTSGTGNAFLAKLGPLTRPVINEGGVINHASYAPRPVATGSIAAVYGTNLNDGSIAVSSSYGPDGKLGTTLGGASVKINDISAPMFYSTPLQLGIQIPVELAGQTSAAIQVTVNDQTSTPKTVSLDSFAPGIFTLNQQGTGLAAALHENGVTLVTSQNPAKPNEVVSL
;
A
#
# COMPACT_ATOMS: atom_id res chain seq x y z
N MET A 1 -14.07 46.53 74.88
CA MET A 1 -12.66 46.32 74.47
C MET A 1 -12.33 44.85 74.64
N PRO A 2 -11.53 44.18 73.79
CA PRO A 2 -11.38 44.20 72.34
C PRO A 2 -11.70 42.79 71.73
N LEU A 3 -11.44 42.67 70.43
CA LEU A 3 -11.49 41.49 69.54
C LEU A 3 -11.16 40.11 70.16
N ARG A 4 -12.01 39.11 69.86
CA ARG A 4 -11.71 37.86 69.12
C ARG A 4 -12.75 36.78 69.45
N SER A 5 -13.44 36.27 68.44
CA SER A 5 -13.32 34.87 68.00
C SER A 5 -14.41 34.58 66.97
N SER A 6 -13.98 34.32 65.74
CA SER A 6 -14.85 33.84 64.67
C SER A 6 -14.63 32.34 64.53
N ARG A 7 -15.64 31.52 64.83
CA ARG A 7 -15.82 30.23 64.16
C ARG A 7 -17.21 29.61 64.44
N TRP A 8 -17.81 29.16 63.33
CA TRP A 8 -18.96 28.26 63.17
C TRP A 8 -20.35 28.85 63.34
N GLU A 9 -21.02 29.10 62.21
CA GLU A 9 -22.37 28.59 62.01
C GLU A 9 -22.65 28.32 60.53
N ARG A 10 -23.32 27.21 60.28
CA ARG A 10 -23.56 26.58 58.98
C ARG A 10 -24.63 27.36 58.22
N SER A 11 -24.42 27.57 56.93
CA SER A 11 -25.52 27.83 56.00
C SER A 11 -25.32 26.98 54.74
N ILE A 12 -26.36 26.20 54.47
CA ILE A 12 -26.50 25.24 53.38
C ILE A 12 -26.59 26.02 52.07
N GLY A 13 -25.56 25.90 51.24
CA GLY A 13 -25.52 26.43 49.87
C GLY A 13 -25.48 25.28 48.89
N ILE A 14 -26.56 25.16 48.11
CA ILE A 14 -26.78 24.16 47.06
C ILE A 14 -25.60 24.16 46.06
N ILE A 15 -24.84 23.06 46.01
CA ILE A 15 -23.87 22.80 44.94
C ILE A 15 -24.68 22.45 43.69
N ARG A 16 -24.76 23.38 42.74
CA ARG A 16 -25.14 23.05 41.37
C ARG A 16 -23.95 22.36 40.71
N PHE A 17 -23.98 21.03 40.70
CA PHE A 17 -23.23 20.26 39.70
C PHE A 17 -23.79 20.61 38.33
N VAL A 18 -23.12 21.52 37.62
CA VAL A 18 -23.25 21.56 36.16
C VAL A 18 -22.44 20.36 35.67
N ALA A 19 -23.12 19.21 35.58
CA ALA A 19 -22.65 18.11 34.76
C ALA A 19 -22.69 18.60 33.31
N CYS A 20 -21.61 19.22 32.86
CA CYS A 20 -21.36 19.41 31.45
C CYS A 20 -21.07 18.01 30.90
N PHE A 21 -22.11 17.34 30.43
CA PHE A 21 -21.96 16.21 29.52
C PHE A 21 -21.34 16.78 28.23
N LEU A 22 -20.01 16.91 28.21
CA LEU A 22 -19.31 16.76 26.94
C LEU A 22 -19.55 15.31 26.54
N SER A 23 -20.57 15.11 25.69
CA SER A 23 -20.58 13.99 24.78
C SER A 23 -19.31 14.11 23.94
N VAL A 24 -18.21 13.54 24.41
CA VAL A 24 -17.20 13.04 23.51
C VAL A 24 -17.95 11.99 22.72
N GLY A 25 -18.45 12.39 21.55
CA GLY A 25 -18.80 11.43 20.52
C GLY A 25 -17.50 10.71 20.22
N LEU A 26 -17.22 9.64 20.97
CA LEU A 26 -16.35 8.58 20.50
C LEU A 26 -17.05 8.11 19.23
N SER A 27 -16.63 8.67 18.09
CA SER A 27 -16.82 8.03 16.81
C SER A 27 -15.90 6.82 16.84
N ILE A 28 -16.32 5.79 17.58
CA ILE A 28 -15.89 4.42 17.33
C ILE A 28 -16.50 4.10 15.96
N TYR A 29 -15.82 4.53 14.90
CA TYR A 29 -15.83 3.74 13.70
C TYR A 29 -15.26 2.40 14.16
N PRO A 30 -16.03 1.29 14.18
CA PRO A 30 -15.38 0.01 14.32
C PRO A 30 -14.39 -0.05 13.18
N ALA A 31 -13.10 -0.06 13.52
CA ALA A 31 -12.05 -0.12 12.53
C ALA A 31 -12.36 -1.31 11.63
N THR A 32 -12.66 -1.05 10.36
CA THR A 32 -12.94 -2.13 9.43
C THR A 32 -11.67 -2.96 9.39
N ALA A 33 -11.76 -4.23 9.76
CA ALA A 33 -10.60 -5.12 9.73
C ALA A 33 -9.92 -5.00 8.36
N GLN A 34 -8.61 -4.87 8.33
CA GLN A 34 -7.86 -4.84 7.09
C GLN A 34 -7.36 -6.24 6.76
N THR A 35 -7.16 -6.51 5.47
CA THR A 35 -6.54 -7.74 5.01
C THR A 35 -5.56 -7.46 3.90
N ILE A 36 -4.53 -8.29 3.83
CA ILE A 36 -3.69 -8.38 2.64
C ILE A 36 -4.57 -8.96 1.52
N LYS A 37 -4.70 -8.22 0.42
CA LYS A 37 -5.45 -8.62 -0.77
C LYS A 37 -4.62 -9.52 -1.66
N TRP A 38 -3.36 -9.14 -1.86
CA TRP A 38 -2.38 -9.89 -2.61
C TRP A 38 -0.96 -9.42 -2.26
N VAL A 39 0.03 -10.29 -2.48
CA VAL A 39 1.46 -9.95 -2.40
C VAL A 39 2.17 -10.44 -3.66
N ARG A 40 3.08 -9.60 -4.17
CA ARG A 40 4.03 -9.94 -5.24
C ARG A 40 5.43 -9.91 -4.67
N GLN A 41 6.07 -11.07 -4.57
CA GLN A 41 7.50 -11.16 -4.25
C GLN A 41 8.35 -11.30 -5.50
N PHE A 42 9.52 -10.68 -5.50
CA PHE A 42 10.44 -10.65 -6.63
C PHE A 42 11.89 -10.35 -6.19
N GLU A 43 12.84 -10.67 -7.06
CA GLU A 43 14.28 -10.45 -6.77
C GLU A 43 14.64 -8.98 -6.61
N GLY A 44 15.67 -8.72 -5.79
CA GLY A 44 16.20 -7.39 -5.50
C GLY A 44 15.73 -6.80 -4.16
N SER A 45 15.69 -5.47 -4.08
CA SER A 45 15.05 -4.68 -3.02
C SER A 45 13.94 -3.83 -3.60
N ALA A 46 12.90 -3.50 -2.83
CA ALA A 46 11.91 -2.49 -3.20
C ALA A 46 11.95 -1.35 -2.18
N ASN A 47 12.29 -0.14 -2.63
CA ASN A 47 12.63 0.98 -1.76
C ASN A 47 11.54 2.06 -1.76
N ALA A 48 10.83 2.24 -2.88
CA ALA A 48 9.76 3.23 -2.97
C ALA A 48 8.61 2.75 -3.85
N VAL A 49 7.42 3.26 -3.57
CA VAL A 49 6.20 3.00 -4.33
C VAL A 49 5.43 4.29 -4.60
N ALA A 50 4.91 4.43 -5.81
CA ALA A 50 4.00 5.50 -6.19
C ALA A 50 2.82 4.92 -6.98
N ILE A 51 1.69 5.60 -6.96
CA ILE A 51 0.48 5.18 -7.69
C ILE A 51 -0.19 6.38 -8.34
N ASP A 52 -0.64 6.18 -9.57
CA ASP A 52 -1.55 7.09 -10.27
C ASP A 52 -2.56 6.30 -11.08
N VAL A 53 -3.47 6.98 -11.77
CA VAL A 53 -4.50 6.37 -12.64
C VAL A 53 -3.95 5.38 -13.67
N SER A 54 -2.67 5.47 -14.03
CA SER A 54 -2.03 4.61 -15.04
C SER A 54 -1.44 3.31 -14.47
N GLY A 55 -1.08 3.26 -13.19
CA GLY A 55 -0.52 2.05 -12.57
C GLY A 55 0.08 2.26 -11.19
N ILE A 56 0.59 1.16 -10.63
CA ILE A 56 1.44 1.15 -9.44
C ILE A 56 2.89 1.05 -9.91
N TYR A 57 3.77 1.86 -9.34
CA TYR A 57 5.17 1.95 -9.71
C TYR A 57 6.04 1.64 -8.51
N VAL A 58 6.96 0.69 -8.67
CA VAL A 58 7.91 0.30 -7.63
C VAL A 58 9.32 0.57 -8.12
N ALA A 59 10.08 1.35 -7.36
CA ALA A 59 11.49 1.56 -7.58
C ALA A 59 12.33 0.84 -6.52
N GLY A 60 13.47 0.32 -6.96
CA GLY A 60 14.39 -0.37 -6.08
C GLY A 60 15.62 -0.81 -6.84
N THR A 61 16.26 -1.86 -6.34
CA THR A 61 17.58 -2.26 -6.81
C THR A 61 17.64 -3.75 -7.10
N VAL A 62 18.36 -4.16 -8.15
CA VAL A 62 18.52 -5.55 -8.55
C VAL A 62 20.01 -5.88 -8.72
N LEU A 63 20.40 -7.09 -8.32
CA LEU A 63 21.75 -7.59 -8.56
C LEU A 63 21.93 -7.92 -10.05
N VAL A 64 23.00 -7.42 -10.64
CA VAL A 64 23.36 -7.69 -12.04
C VAL A 64 24.76 -8.27 -12.10
N GLN A 65 24.94 -9.30 -12.92
CA GLN A 65 26.27 -9.82 -13.20
C GLN A 65 26.93 -8.95 -14.28
N ILE A 66 27.99 -8.22 -13.91
CA ILE A 66 28.82 -7.43 -14.84
C ILE A 66 30.17 -8.14 -14.94
N ASP A 67 30.41 -8.85 -16.04
CA ASP A 67 31.56 -9.73 -16.24
C ASP A 67 31.72 -10.78 -15.11
N PHE A 68 32.81 -10.67 -14.33
CA PHE A 68 33.15 -11.53 -13.18
C PHE A 68 32.88 -10.87 -11.82
N ARG A 69 32.20 -9.72 -11.79
CA ARG A 69 31.79 -9.02 -10.56
C ARG A 69 30.27 -8.92 -10.48
N PHE A 70 29.74 -8.89 -9.26
CA PHE A 70 28.33 -8.54 -9.02
C PHE A 70 28.25 -7.01 -8.91
N GLY A 71 27.55 -6.39 -9.85
CA GLY A 71 27.14 -4.99 -9.81
C GLY A 71 25.69 -4.86 -9.32
N VAL A 72 25.26 -3.63 -9.14
CA VAL A 72 23.96 -3.31 -8.55
C VAL A 72 23.31 -2.27 -9.45
N ASP A 73 22.17 -2.59 -10.05
CA ASP A 73 21.45 -1.66 -10.93
C ASP A 73 20.12 -1.21 -10.31
N SER A 74 19.76 0.03 -10.60
CA SER A 74 18.44 0.56 -10.25
C SER A 74 17.39 -0.02 -11.18
N TYR A 75 16.16 -0.16 -10.68
CA TYR A 75 15.03 -0.51 -11.53
C TYR A 75 13.79 0.31 -11.17
N VAL A 76 12.87 0.37 -12.15
CA VAL A 76 11.46 0.71 -11.92
C VAL A 76 10.56 -0.33 -12.58
N ARG A 77 9.53 -0.77 -11.86
CA ARG A 77 8.51 -1.72 -12.30
C ARG A 77 7.15 -1.06 -12.30
N LYS A 78 6.34 -1.33 -13.32
CA LYS A 78 4.92 -0.93 -13.38
C LYS A 78 4.02 -2.15 -13.23
N TYR A 79 3.02 -2.03 -12.38
CA TYR A 79 1.99 -3.04 -12.15
C TYR A 79 0.59 -2.46 -12.41
N ASP A 80 -0.35 -3.33 -12.76
CA ASP A 80 -1.78 -3.01 -12.69
C ASP A 80 -2.31 -3.14 -11.24
N ARG A 81 -3.60 -2.80 -11.00
CA ARG A 81 -4.22 -2.88 -9.67
C ARG A 81 -4.38 -4.31 -9.13
N PHE A 82 -4.26 -5.30 -9.99
CA PHE A 82 -4.30 -6.72 -9.66
C PHE A 82 -2.89 -7.29 -9.39
N GLY A 83 -1.86 -6.44 -9.40
CA GLY A 83 -0.48 -6.84 -9.14
C GLY A 83 0.18 -7.56 -10.31
N ASN A 84 -0.37 -7.49 -11.53
CA ASN A 84 0.30 -8.03 -12.71
C ASN A 84 1.39 -7.05 -13.17
N LEU A 85 2.61 -7.56 -13.38
CA LEU A 85 3.71 -6.76 -13.92
C LEU A 85 3.41 -6.41 -15.39
N LEU A 86 3.36 -5.12 -15.70
CA LEU A 86 3.16 -4.60 -17.05
C LEU A 86 4.49 -4.38 -17.77
N TRP A 87 5.47 -3.79 -17.09
CA TRP A 87 6.82 -3.62 -17.61
C TRP A 87 7.83 -3.37 -16.49
N MET A 88 9.11 -3.57 -16.80
CA MET A 88 10.23 -3.16 -15.96
C MET A 88 11.32 -2.46 -16.79
N ARG A 89 12.03 -1.52 -16.18
CA ARG A 89 13.22 -0.86 -16.72
C ARG A 89 14.33 -0.89 -15.70
N GLN A 90 15.56 -1.08 -16.18
CA GLN A 90 16.77 -1.04 -15.38
C GLN A 90 17.64 0.12 -15.88
N LEU A 91 18.34 0.76 -14.95
CA LEU A 91 19.32 1.80 -15.23
C LEU A 91 20.54 1.54 -14.33
N GLY A 92 21.70 1.39 -14.96
CA GLY A 92 22.94 1.00 -14.30
C GLY A 92 24.10 1.90 -14.68
N SER A 93 25.15 1.83 -13.87
CA SER A 93 26.47 2.39 -14.11
C SER A 93 27.48 1.24 -14.25
N SER A 94 28.78 1.56 -14.27
CA SER A 94 29.82 0.53 -14.24
C SER A 94 29.98 -0.18 -12.89
N ASP A 95 29.33 0.29 -11.82
CA ASP A 95 29.44 -0.27 -10.47
C ASP A 95 28.07 -0.34 -9.76
N LEU A 96 27.79 0.61 -8.87
CA LEU A 96 26.59 0.64 -8.05
C LEU A 96 25.63 1.71 -8.55
N THR A 97 24.35 1.38 -8.67
CA THR A 97 23.27 2.31 -8.98
C THR A 97 22.04 1.89 -8.19
N GLU A 98 21.62 2.72 -7.25
CA GLU A 98 20.52 2.41 -6.35
C GLU A 98 19.35 3.36 -6.60
N ALA A 99 18.13 2.83 -6.76
CA ALA A 99 16.94 3.68 -6.72
C ALA A 99 16.48 3.86 -5.27
N ARG A 100 16.23 5.10 -4.85
CA ARG A 100 15.75 5.45 -3.51
C ARG A 100 14.30 5.94 -3.50
N GLY A 101 13.87 6.64 -4.55
CA GLY A 101 12.53 7.24 -4.62
C GLY A 101 11.88 7.12 -6.00
N VAL A 102 10.55 7.15 -6.03
CA VAL A 102 9.74 7.23 -7.27
C VAL A 102 8.59 8.20 -7.10
N ALA A 103 8.31 9.01 -8.12
CA ALA A 103 7.18 9.94 -8.16
C ALA A 103 6.57 10.02 -9.57
N LEU A 104 5.34 10.54 -9.64
CA LEU A 104 4.53 10.63 -10.85
C LEU A 104 3.95 12.04 -10.97
N ASP A 105 3.82 12.58 -12.18
CA ASP A 105 3.10 13.84 -12.45
C ASP A 105 1.91 13.67 -13.41
N GLY A 106 1.54 12.42 -13.71
CA GLY A 106 0.53 12.05 -14.71
C GLY A 106 1.02 12.08 -16.16
N THR A 107 2.19 12.65 -16.44
CA THR A 107 2.83 12.65 -17.77
C THR A 107 4.05 11.75 -17.84
N GLY A 108 4.71 11.51 -16.71
CA GLY A 108 5.89 10.66 -16.62
C GLY A 108 6.13 10.09 -15.23
N VAL A 109 7.10 9.18 -15.20
CA VAL A 109 7.55 8.44 -14.02
C VAL A 109 8.97 8.87 -13.72
N TYR A 110 9.21 9.36 -12.52
CA TYR A 110 10.52 9.87 -12.11
C TYR A 110 11.12 8.96 -11.06
N VAL A 111 12.39 8.59 -11.25
CA VAL A 111 13.14 7.75 -10.30
C VAL A 111 14.39 8.52 -9.88
N VAL A 112 14.64 8.55 -8.57
CA VAL A 112 15.86 9.15 -8.00
C VAL A 112 16.68 8.14 -7.25
N GLY A 113 17.95 8.45 -7.10
CA GLY A 113 18.89 7.64 -6.36
C GLY A 113 20.32 8.14 -6.49
N ASP A 114 21.26 7.23 -6.34
CA ASP A 114 22.69 7.52 -6.45
C ASP A 114 23.43 6.45 -7.27
N ALA A 115 24.51 6.88 -7.92
CA ALA A 115 25.31 6.04 -8.80
C ALA A 115 26.81 6.21 -8.54
N ARG A 116 27.55 5.11 -8.55
CA ARG A 116 29.02 5.07 -8.60
C ARG A 116 29.47 4.93 -10.04
N GLY A 117 30.00 6.01 -10.60
CA GLY A 117 30.39 6.08 -12.00
C GLY A 117 29.28 6.64 -12.88
N ALA A 118 29.60 6.83 -14.16
CA ALA A 118 28.74 7.56 -15.09
C ALA A 118 27.55 6.69 -15.55
N LEU A 119 26.35 7.27 -15.49
CA LEU A 119 25.18 6.75 -16.18
C LEU A 119 25.26 7.06 -17.69
N GLU A 120 24.45 6.38 -18.50
CA GLU A 120 24.46 6.57 -19.95
C GLU A 120 24.26 8.05 -20.35
N GLY A 121 25.23 8.59 -21.11
CA GLY A 121 25.21 9.97 -21.57
C GLY A 121 25.44 11.02 -20.47
N GLN A 122 25.84 10.61 -19.26
CA GLN A 122 26.14 11.47 -18.13
C GLN A 122 27.64 11.48 -17.78
N SER A 123 28.01 12.29 -16.80
CA SER A 123 29.37 12.32 -16.24
C SER A 123 29.30 12.13 -14.73
N SER A 124 30.27 11.38 -14.19
CA SER A 124 30.43 11.23 -12.75
C SER A 124 31.42 12.27 -12.23
N LEU A 125 31.08 12.94 -11.13
CA LEU A 125 31.84 14.04 -10.54
C LEU A 125 32.61 13.61 -9.29
N GLY A 126 32.07 12.62 -8.57
CA GLY A 126 32.63 12.08 -7.34
C GLY A 126 32.56 10.56 -7.26
N ASN A 127 32.55 10.04 -6.03
CA ASN A 127 32.44 8.60 -5.79
C ASN A 127 30.99 8.13 -5.93
N LEU A 128 30.05 8.87 -5.34
CA LEU A 128 28.61 8.65 -5.45
C LEU A 128 27.99 9.96 -5.93
N ASP A 129 27.29 9.93 -7.05
CA ASP A 129 26.57 11.09 -7.57
C ASP A 129 25.06 10.82 -7.54
N ALA A 130 24.30 11.84 -7.14
CA ALA A 130 22.85 11.80 -7.17
C ALA A 130 22.34 11.77 -8.63
N PHE A 131 21.23 11.09 -8.88
CA PHE A 131 20.57 11.14 -10.18
C PHE A 131 19.05 11.28 -10.09
N VAL A 132 18.49 11.76 -11.19
CA VAL A 132 17.07 11.64 -11.50
C VAL A 132 16.91 11.21 -12.95
N THR A 133 15.99 10.27 -13.19
CA THR A 133 15.64 9.82 -14.53
C THR A 133 14.13 9.88 -14.71
N LYS A 134 13.68 10.21 -15.93
CA LYS A 134 12.26 10.27 -16.30
C LYS A 134 11.97 9.23 -17.37
N TYR A 135 10.94 8.44 -17.13
CA TYR A 135 10.33 7.54 -18.10
C TYR A 135 8.95 8.04 -18.54
N SER A 136 8.52 7.67 -19.74
CA SER A 136 7.13 7.77 -20.17
C SER A 136 6.25 6.81 -19.34
N VAL A 137 4.93 7.01 -19.33
CA VAL A 137 3.99 6.06 -18.70
C VAL A 137 4.00 4.66 -19.33
N HIS A 138 4.58 4.53 -20.53
CA HIS A 138 4.80 3.28 -21.26
C HIS A 138 6.20 2.68 -21.03
N GLY A 139 7.06 3.37 -20.27
CA GLY A 139 8.39 2.91 -19.86
C GLY A 139 9.52 3.34 -20.80
N ASP A 140 9.32 4.30 -21.70
CA ASP A 140 10.41 4.80 -22.55
C ASP A 140 11.27 5.78 -21.76
N LEU A 141 12.59 5.62 -21.78
CA LEU A 141 13.50 6.57 -21.14
C LEU A 141 13.45 7.91 -21.89
N LEU A 142 13.08 8.99 -21.21
CA LEU A 142 12.98 10.33 -21.79
C LEU A 142 14.25 11.14 -21.54
N TRP A 143 14.74 11.15 -20.29
CA TRP A 143 15.99 11.80 -19.94
C TRP A 143 16.54 11.31 -18.61
N THR A 144 17.85 11.51 -18.42
CA THR A 144 18.57 11.32 -17.15
C THR A 144 19.36 12.59 -16.82
N ARG A 145 19.48 12.90 -15.53
CA ARG A 145 20.40 13.91 -14.97
C ARG A 145 21.17 13.27 -13.82
N GLN A 146 22.49 13.23 -13.95
CA GLN A 146 23.41 12.91 -12.86
C GLN A 146 24.07 14.20 -12.39
N PHE A 147 24.14 14.41 -11.09
CA PHE A 147 24.66 15.61 -10.48
C PHE A 147 25.27 15.34 -9.11
N GLY A 148 26.20 16.18 -8.71
CA GLY A 148 26.87 16.03 -7.42
C GLY A 148 28.08 16.95 -7.33
N THR A 149 29.01 16.51 -6.49
CA THR A 149 30.26 17.17 -6.16
C THR A 149 31.41 16.18 -6.37
N SER A 150 32.61 16.52 -5.93
CA SER A 150 33.71 15.54 -5.91
C SER A 150 33.62 14.53 -4.76
N GLN A 151 32.61 14.64 -3.90
CA GLN A 151 32.40 13.78 -2.72
C GLN A 151 31.22 12.84 -2.95
N ASN A 152 30.52 12.42 -1.88
CA ASN A 152 29.30 11.64 -2.02
C ASN A 152 28.08 12.56 -2.03
N ASP A 153 27.16 12.26 -2.93
CA ASP A 153 25.91 12.97 -3.13
C ASP A 153 24.79 11.95 -3.31
N ASN A 154 23.77 12.02 -2.46
CA ASN A 154 22.68 11.06 -2.43
C ASN A 154 21.34 11.76 -2.62
N ALA A 155 20.58 11.39 -3.65
CA ALA A 155 19.17 11.74 -3.75
C ALA A 155 18.32 10.64 -3.10
N ILE A 156 17.60 11.02 -2.04
CA ILE A 156 16.86 10.07 -1.20
C ILE A 156 15.37 10.08 -1.56
N ALA A 157 14.78 11.26 -1.74
CA ALA A 157 13.34 11.40 -1.94
C ALA A 157 13.02 12.30 -3.12
N ILE A 158 11.85 12.05 -3.72
CA ILE A 158 11.32 12.81 -4.85
C ILE A 158 9.82 13.02 -4.69
N VAL A 159 9.34 14.20 -5.07
CA VAL A 159 7.93 14.46 -5.33
C VAL A 159 7.79 15.23 -6.64
N ALA A 160 6.78 14.90 -7.43
CA ALA A 160 6.49 15.56 -8.69
C ALA A 160 5.05 16.09 -8.69
N GLY A 161 4.87 17.31 -9.19
CA GLY A 161 3.56 17.94 -9.29
C GLY A 161 3.54 18.98 -10.39
N THR A 162 2.40 19.65 -10.57
CA THR A 162 2.22 20.64 -11.64
C THR A 162 3.19 21.82 -11.56
N ALA A 163 3.73 22.10 -10.36
CA ALA A 163 4.67 23.18 -10.14
C ALA A 163 6.15 22.80 -10.39
N GLY A 164 6.46 21.51 -10.58
CA GLY A 164 7.81 21.00 -10.85
C GLY A 164 8.11 19.65 -10.21
N ILE A 165 9.35 19.18 -10.42
CA ILE A 165 9.91 17.98 -9.78
C ILE A 165 10.89 18.41 -8.70
N TYR A 166 10.73 17.88 -7.49
CA TYR A 166 11.51 18.26 -6.32
C TYR A 166 12.23 17.05 -5.75
N ILE A 167 13.53 17.20 -5.52
CA ILE A 167 14.42 16.13 -5.07
C ILE A 167 15.09 16.57 -3.78
N ALA A 168 15.03 15.72 -2.76
CA ALA A 168 15.67 15.94 -1.48
C ALA A 168 16.71 14.85 -1.20
N GLY A 169 17.75 15.23 -0.46
CA GLY A 169 18.84 14.32 -0.10
C GLY A 169 19.94 15.03 0.66
N PHE A 170 21.17 14.57 0.51
CA PHE A 170 22.34 15.16 1.15
C PHE A 170 23.59 15.11 0.29
N THR A 171 24.54 15.99 0.59
CA THR A 171 25.84 16.13 -0.06
C THR A 171 26.95 16.27 0.99
N ASP A 172 28.09 15.63 0.76
CA ASP A 172 29.31 15.80 1.56
C ASP A 172 30.21 16.94 0.99
N GLY A 173 29.70 17.73 0.02
CA GLY A 173 30.42 18.80 -0.66
C GLY A 173 29.60 20.07 -0.88
N SER A 174 30.04 20.95 -1.78
CA SER A 174 29.29 22.15 -2.18
C SER A 174 28.71 21.97 -3.58
N LEU A 175 27.38 21.89 -3.68
CA LEU A 175 26.69 21.84 -4.97
C LEU A 175 26.89 23.15 -5.76
N PRO A 176 26.75 23.13 -7.10
CA PRO A 176 26.92 24.32 -7.93
C PRO A 176 26.10 25.53 -7.43
N GLY A 177 26.77 26.65 -7.18
CA GLY A 177 26.12 27.88 -6.69
C GLY A 177 25.67 27.84 -5.23
N GLN A 178 26.04 26.81 -4.47
CA GLN A 178 25.76 26.66 -3.04
C GLN A 178 27.05 26.73 -2.21
N SER A 179 26.92 26.65 -0.89
CA SER A 179 28.06 26.63 0.04
C SER A 179 27.84 25.55 1.09
N SER A 180 28.90 24.80 1.39
CA SER A 180 28.85 23.82 2.47
C SER A 180 28.95 24.46 3.85
N SER A 181 28.25 23.87 4.82
CA SER A 181 28.27 24.31 6.23
C SER A 181 29.43 23.70 7.03
N GLY A 182 30.22 22.80 6.43
CA GLY A 182 31.40 22.16 7.02
C GLY A 182 31.24 20.68 7.35
N GLY A 183 29.99 20.21 7.52
CA GLY A 183 29.63 18.79 7.58
C GLY A 183 28.89 18.34 6.31
N ARG A 184 28.25 17.16 6.38
CA ARG A 184 27.23 16.76 5.40
C ARG A 184 26.06 17.73 5.47
N ASP A 185 25.60 18.20 4.31
CA ASP A 185 24.49 19.14 4.20
C ASP A 185 23.28 18.49 3.51
N ALA A 186 22.08 18.84 3.98
CA ALA A 186 20.84 18.54 3.30
C ALA A 186 20.70 19.41 2.03
N PHE A 187 20.03 18.89 1.01
CA PHE A 187 19.62 19.70 -0.15
C PHE A 187 18.17 19.47 -0.57
N LEU A 188 17.62 20.49 -1.22
CA LEU A 188 16.39 20.46 -2.01
C LEU A 188 16.67 21.05 -3.38
N ARG A 189 16.34 20.32 -4.45
CA ARG A 189 16.54 20.74 -5.84
C ARG A 189 15.24 20.67 -6.62
N LYS A 190 15.03 21.64 -7.52
CA LYS A 190 13.89 21.69 -8.43
C LYS A 190 14.31 21.54 -9.89
N TYR A 191 13.59 20.70 -10.61
CA TYR A 191 13.62 20.58 -12.07
C TYR A 191 12.26 20.94 -12.68
N ASP A 192 12.25 21.35 -13.95
CA ASP A 192 11.06 21.34 -14.79
C ASP A 192 10.81 19.96 -15.44
N SER A 193 9.72 19.85 -16.21
CA SER A 193 9.32 18.59 -16.86
C SER A 193 10.30 18.08 -17.93
N ASP A 194 11.15 18.96 -18.46
CA ASP A 194 12.18 18.68 -19.46
C ASP A 194 13.54 18.37 -18.82
N GLY A 195 13.61 18.38 -17.49
CA GLY A 195 14.81 18.08 -16.72
C GLY A 195 15.80 19.23 -16.69
N ILE A 196 15.37 20.47 -16.86
CA ILE A 196 16.21 21.66 -16.65
C ILE A 196 16.19 22.01 -15.15
N GLU A 197 17.37 22.15 -14.55
CA GLU A 197 17.48 22.59 -13.15
C GLU A 197 17.02 24.05 -13.05
N LEU A 198 16.06 24.31 -12.16
CA LEU A 198 15.54 25.65 -11.91
C LEU A 198 16.22 26.29 -10.70
N TRP A 199 16.43 25.53 -9.62
CA TRP A 199 17.17 25.98 -8.45
C TRP A 199 17.60 24.82 -7.55
N THR A 200 18.62 25.08 -6.73
CA THR A 200 19.05 24.25 -5.61
C THR A 200 19.07 25.08 -4.31
N ARG A 201 18.77 24.43 -3.19
CA ARG A 201 18.99 24.92 -1.82
C ARG A 201 19.76 23.88 -1.05
N GLN A 202 20.94 24.24 -0.56
CA GLN A 202 21.75 23.43 0.34
C GLN A 202 21.77 24.07 1.73
N PHE A 203 21.62 23.27 2.78
CA PHE A 203 21.61 23.74 4.15
C PHE A 203 22.08 22.65 5.12
N GLY A 204 22.74 23.04 6.19
CA GLY A 204 23.14 22.10 7.22
C GLY A 204 23.84 22.78 8.38
N THR A 205 24.78 22.08 8.98
CA THR A 205 25.55 22.55 10.13
C THR A 205 27.03 22.22 9.95
N THR A 206 27.86 22.60 10.92
CA THR A 206 29.27 22.17 10.93
C THR A 206 29.43 20.66 11.17
N ASP A 207 28.36 19.97 11.57
CA ASP A 207 28.24 18.52 11.63
C ASP A 207 27.11 18.04 10.68
N ALA A 208 26.86 16.74 10.60
CA ALA A 208 25.96 16.17 9.61
C ALA A 208 24.49 16.63 9.76
N ALA A 209 23.91 17.06 8.66
CA ALA A 209 22.48 17.21 8.45
C ALA A 209 22.10 16.58 7.10
N GLY A 210 20.91 15.97 7.02
CA GLY A 210 20.46 15.32 5.80
C GLY A 210 18.94 15.36 5.65
N ALA A 211 18.45 15.53 4.43
CA ALA A 211 17.04 15.39 4.12
C ALA A 211 16.73 13.94 3.72
N THR A 212 15.66 13.39 4.30
CA THR A 212 15.22 12.00 4.10
C THR A 212 13.93 11.91 3.29
N SER A 213 13.09 12.96 3.33
CA SER A 213 11.80 12.94 2.66
C SER A 213 11.37 14.33 2.19
N VAL A 214 10.52 14.36 1.16
CA VAL A 214 9.93 15.59 0.61
C VAL A 214 8.47 15.37 0.21
N ALA A 215 7.61 16.33 0.56
CA ALA A 215 6.21 16.36 0.17
C ALA A 215 5.83 17.75 -0.36
N THR A 216 4.77 17.83 -1.15
CA THR A 216 4.28 19.10 -1.70
C THR A 216 2.77 19.12 -1.75
N ASP A 217 2.20 20.31 -1.53
CA ASP A 217 0.81 20.62 -1.85
C ASP A 217 0.77 21.93 -2.65
N SER A 218 -0.43 22.46 -2.91
CA SER A 218 -0.56 23.74 -3.61
C SER A 218 0.00 24.95 -2.85
N ARG A 219 0.37 24.81 -1.58
CA ARG A 219 0.84 25.90 -0.72
C ARG A 219 2.36 25.96 -0.72
N ALA A 220 3.01 24.83 -0.44
CA ALA A 220 4.45 24.79 -0.18
C ALA A 220 5.07 23.41 -0.46
N LEU A 221 6.39 23.37 -0.30
CA LEU A 221 7.23 22.19 -0.23
C LEU A 221 7.59 21.96 1.23
N TYR A 222 7.59 20.72 1.67
CA TYR A 222 7.95 20.33 3.03
C TYR A 222 9.03 19.27 2.97
N VAL A 223 10.14 19.51 3.67
CA VAL A 223 11.30 18.63 3.73
C VAL A 223 11.48 18.17 5.17
N SER A 224 11.67 16.87 5.38
CA SER A 224 12.05 16.33 6.69
C SER A 224 13.43 15.70 6.65
N GLY A 225 14.03 15.53 7.82
CA GLY A 225 15.30 14.85 7.96
C GLY A 225 15.87 14.96 9.38
N TYR A 226 17.19 14.96 9.47
CA TYR A 226 17.93 15.00 10.73
C TYR A 226 19.04 16.05 10.72
N ALA A 227 19.46 16.50 11.91
CA ALA A 227 20.65 17.32 12.11
C ALA A 227 21.35 16.98 13.44
N ARG A 228 22.69 16.84 13.42
CA ARG A 228 23.53 16.59 14.62
C ARG A 228 23.79 17.82 15.47
N LEU A 229 23.43 19.00 14.98
CA LEU A 229 23.56 20.29 15.66
C LEU A 229 22.34 21.16 15.34
N ALA A 230 22.26 22.32 16.00
CA ALA A 230 21.21 23.28 15.74
C ALA A 230 21.30 23.85 14.30
N LEU A 231 20.24 23.70 13.52
CA LEU A 231 20.05 24.47 12.29
C LEU A 231 19.92 25.97 12.62
N PRO A 232 20.16 26.88 11.66
CA PRO A 232 20.07 28.31 11.90
C PRO A 232 18.75 28.75 12.55
N GLY A 233 18.85 29.36 13.73
CA GLY A 233 17.69 29.83 14.49
C GLY A 233 16.86 28.74 15.19
N GLN A 234 17.35 27.51 15.26
CA GLN A 234 16.68 26.38 15.89
C GLN A 234 17.34 25.98 17.23
N PRO A 235 16.61 25.27 18.11
CA PRO A 235 17.19 24.60 19.27
C PRO A 235 17.95 23.32 18.89
N HIS A 236 18.76 22.83 19.82
CA HIS A 236 19.44 21.53 19.79
C HIS A 236 19.03 20.73 21.03
N PHE A 237 18.57 19.50 20.87
CA PHE A 237 18.01 18.71 21.98
C PHE A 237 18.90 17.54 22.40
N GLY A 238 19.54 16.85 21.46
CA GLY A 238 20.25 15.60 21.74
C GLY A 238 21.45 15.33 20.82
N ASP A 239 21.64 14.06 20.46
CA ASP A 239 22.75 13.63 19.59
C ASP A 239 22.43 13.82 18.10
N LEU A 240 21.15 13.70 17.76
CA LEU A 240 20.59 13.86 16.43
C LEU A 240 19.14 14.30 16.62
N ASP A 241 18.75 15.42 16.00
CA ASP A 241 17.39 15.93 16.11
C ASP A 241 16.68 15.84 14.76
N ALA A 242 15.39 15.51 14.79
CA ALA A 242 14.54 15.55 13.62
C ALA A 242 14.24 17.01 13.22
N PHE A 243 14.04 17.27 11.93
CA PHE A 243 13.55 18.56 11.46
C PHE A 243 12.42 18.45 10.45
N VAL A 244 11.65 19.53 10.35
CA VAL A 244 10.77 19.86 9.22
C VAL A 244 11.09 21.26 8.75
N ARG A 245 11.21 21.45 7.44
CA ARG A 245 11.43 22.75 6.81
C ARG A 245 10.46 22.95 5.65
N ALA A 246 9.83 24.13 5.62
CA ALA A 246 8.95 24.52 4.54
C ALA A 246 9.62 25.53 3.59
N TYR A 247 9.35 25.37 2.30
CA TYR A 247 9.74 26.31 1.25
C TYR A 247 8.53 26.69 0.40
N ASP A 248 8.52 27.90 -0.15
CA ASP A 248 7.65 28.17 -1.28
C ASP A 248 8.15 27.46 -2.55
N HIS A 249 7.32 27.47 -3.60
CA HIS A 249 7.64 26.80 -4.87
C HIS A 249 8.75 27.49 -5.68
N SER A 250 9.20 28.67 -5.25
CA SER A 250 10.36 29.42 -5.78
C SER A 250 11.65 29.12 -5.01
N GLY A 251 11.57 28.30 -3.97
CA GLY A 251 12.70 27.90 -3.13
C GLY A 251 13.04 28.89 -2.02
N ASN A 252 12.13 29.79 -1.63
CA ASN A 252 12.34 30.64 -0.45
C ASN A 252 11.93 29.87 0.81
N GLU A 253 12.78 29.87 1.85
CA GLU A 253 12.43 29.26 3.13
C GLU A 253 11.28 30.02 3.78
N LEU A 254 10.24 29.30 4.18
CA LEU A 254 9.10 29.83 4.92
C LEU A 254 9.32 29.69 6.43
N TRP A 255 9.72 28.50 6.87
CA TRP A 255 10.02 28.21 8.27
C TRP A 255 10.82 26.91 8.43
N THR A 256 11.50 26.78 9.57
CA THR A 256 12.13 25.53 10.05
C THR A 256 11.64 25.19 11.46
N ARG A 257 11.48 23.90 11.75
CA ARG A 257 11.24 23.32 13.08
C ARG A 257 12.21 22.16 13.30
N GLN A 258 13.14 22.31 14.22
CA GLN A 258 13.93 21.21 14.77
C GLN A 258 13.29 20.75 16.07
N PHE A 259 13.20 19.44 16.29
CA PHE A 259 12.51 18.84 17.42
C PHE A 259 13.10 17.45 17.73
N GLY A 260 12.95 17.02 18.98
CA GLY A 260 13.49 15.73 19.43
C GLY A 260 13.56 15.64 20.95
N THR A 261 14.41 14.75 21.42
CA THR A 261 14.68 14.41 22.81
C THR A 261 16.15 14.63 23.13
N GLY A 262 16.58 14.26 24.34
CA GLY A 262 18.02 14.25 24.69
C GLY A 262 18.84 13.13 24.05
N LYS A 263 18.32 12.44 23.03
CA LYS A 263 18.91 11.26 22.40
C LYS A 263 18.87 11.41 20.87
N LEU A 264 18.94 10.30 20.13
CA LEU A 264 18.78 10.28 18.68
C LEU A 264 17.30 10.31 18.32
N ASP A 265 16.95 11.26 17.47
CA ASP A 265 15.65 11.48 16.88
C ASP A 265 15.86 11.81 15.40
N GLN A 266 15.22 11.07 14.50
CA GLN A 266 15.34 11.29 13.06
C GLN A 266 13.98 11.15 12.39
N ALA A 267 13.67 12.08 11.47
CA ALA A 267 12.51 11.93 10.61
C ALA A 267 12.89 11.13 9.36
N GLU A 268 12.08 10.14 8.99
CA GLU A 268 12.29 9.28 7.82
C GLU A 268 11.25 9.56 6.72
N GLY A 269 10.03 9.97 7.08
CA GLY A 269 8.95 10.22 6.14
C GLY A 269 8.22 11.53 6.40
N ILE A 270 7.80 12.21 5.32
CA ILE A 270 6.88 13.34 5.38
C ILE A 270 5.76 13.18 4.35
N ALA A 271 4.53 13.48 4.77
CA ALA A 271 3.35 13.50 3.91
C ALA A 271 2.51 14.74 4.21
N VAL A 272 1.73 15.20 3.23
CA VAL A 272 0.85 16.35 3.40
C VAL A 272 -0.51 16.04 2.77
N ASP A 273 -1.57 16.44 3.45
CA ASP A 273 -2.92 16.46 2.88
C ASP A 273 -3.62 17.79 3.18
N SER A 274 -4.91 17.90 2.87
CA SER A 274 -5.69 19.11 3.12
C SER A 274 -5.83 19.50 4.59
N THR A 275 -5.48 18.61 5.53
CA THR A 275 -5.71 18.74 6.96
C THR A 275 -4.44 18.95 7.78
N GLY A 276 -3.25 18.75 7.20
CA GLY A 276 -1.98 19.08 7.86
C GLY A 276 -0.76 18.43 7.21
N ILE A 277 0.37 18.63 7.87
CA ILE A 277 1.68 18.05 7.52
C ILE A 277 1.97 16.95 8.55
N TYR A 278 2.37 15.79 8.07
CA TYR A 278 2.63 14.60 8.88
C TYR A 278 4.08 14.18 8.72
N VAL A 279 4.75 13.93 9.84
CA VAL A 279 6.15 13.50 9.86
C VAL A 279 6.26 12.26 10.71
N ALA A 280 6.89 11.23 10.18
CA ALA A 280 7.17 9.99 10.90
C ALA A 280 8.66 9.72 10.94
N GLY A 281 9.11 9.11 12.02
CA GLY A 281 10.52 8.86 12.26
C GLY A 281 10.76 7.99 13.47
N GLU A 282 12.02 7.90 13.87
CA GLU A 282 12.48 7.06 14.96
C GLU A 282 13.02 7.93 16.10
N THR A 283 12.78 7.51 17.33
CA THR A 283 13.31 8.13 18.55
C THR A 283 13.85 7.08 19.50
N LEU A 284 15.02 7.33 20.10
CA LEU A 284 15.54 6.51 21.21
C LEU A 284 15.10 7.05 22.60
N GLY A 285 14.31 8.12 22.61
CA GLY A 285 13.84 8.85 23.78
C GLY A 285 12.32 8.85 23.93
N SER A 286 11.83 9.66 24.86
CA SER A 286 10.40 9.91 25.06
C SER A 286 10.04 11.28 24.53
N MET A 287 9.26 11.33 23.47
CA MET A 287 8.73 12.58 22.91
C MET A 287 7.80 13.27 23.92
N ALA A 288 7.54 14.56 23.72
CA ALA A 288 6.71 15.34 24.64
C ALA A 288 5.32 14.72 24.82
N GLY A 289 4.98 14.35 26.06
CA GLY A 289 3.70 13.72 26.40
C GLY A 289 3.59 12.23 26.00
N GLN A 290 4.69 11.61 25.56
CA GLN A 290 4.76 10.22 25.14
C GLN A 290 5.63 9.38 26.08
N THR A 291 5.58 8.06 25.93
CA THR A 291 6.37 7.10 26.71
C THR A 291 7.16 6.22 25.77
N VAL A 292 8.45 6.03 26.07
CA VAL A 292 9.28 5.05 25.35
C VAL A 292 9.02 3.64 25.87
N LEU A 293 8.81 2.68 24.98
CA LEU A 293 8.57 1.28 25.35
C LEU A 293 9.83 0.42 25.23
N GLY A 294 10.70 0.72 24.25
CA GLY A 294 11.88 -0.06 23.93
C GLY A 294 13.18 0.75 23.83
N SER A 295 14.14 0.21 23.08
CA SER A 295 15.41 0.90 22.80
C SER A 295 15.29 1.94 21.70
N GLY A 296 14.26 1.86 20.86
CA GLY A 296 13.91 2.83 19.82
C GLY A 296 12.48 2.60 19.35
N ASP A 297 11.70 3.67 19.28
CA ASP A 297 10.28 3.65 18.93
C ASP A 297 10.02 4.54 17.71
N VAL A 298 8.87 4.33 17.08
CA VAL A 298 8.36 5.16 15.99
C VAL A 298 7.58 6.33 16.56
N PHE A 299 7.85 7.54 16.07
CA PHE A 299 7.00 8.71 16.31
C PHE A 299 6.25 9.12 15.04
N VAL A 300 5.08 9.73 15.24
CA VAL A 300 4.30 10.41 14.21
C VAL A 300 3.88 11.76 14.76
N CYS A 301 4.24 12.84 14.08
CA CYS A 301 3.89 14.21 14.43
C CYS A 301 2.98 14.80 13.37
N LYS A 302 1.99 15.58 13.80
CA LYS A 302 1.20 16.44 12.91
C LYS A 302 1.51 17.91 13.20
N TYR A 303 1.67 18.67 12.14
CA TYR A 303 1.78 20.12 12.16
C TYR A 303 0.64 20.75 11.35
N ASP A 304 0.27 21.98 11.71
CA ASP A 304 -0.46 22.85 10.78
C ASP A 304 0.48 23.42 9.71
N PHE A 305 -0.07 24.15 8.75
CA PHE A 305 0.68 24.70 7.61
C PHE A 305 1.64 25.84 8.00
N ASP A 306 1.49 26.42 9.18
CA ASP A 306 2.37 27.44 9.75
C ASP A 306 3.51 26.81 10.60
N GLY A 307 3.56 25.48 10.64
CA GLY A 307 4.57 24.71 11.37
C GLY A 307 4.34 24.70 12.88
N VAL A 308 3.10 24.88 13.35
CA VAL A 308 2.73 24.70 14.76
C VAL A 308 2.44 23.20 14.99
N PRO A 309 3.08 22.56 15.99
CA PRO A 309 2.81 21.16 16.31
C PRO A 309 1.38 21.03 16.88
N LEU A 310 0.62 20.09 16.34
CA LEU A 310 -0.76 19.80 16.73
C LEU A 310 -0.85 18.59 17.65
N TRP A 311 -0.18 17.49 17.29
CA TRP A 311 -0.11 16.29 18.11
C TRP A 311 1.13 15.45 17.76
N THR A 312 1.52 14.60 18.70
CA THR A 312 2.53 13.56 18.53
C THR A 312 1.94 12.24 19.03
N GLN A 313 2.21 11.16 18.31
CA GLN A 313 2.02 9.79 18.75
C GLN A 313 3.38 9.10 18.75
N GLN A 314 3.66 8.28 19.76
CA GLN A 314 4.83 7.41 19.80
C GLN A 314 4.36 5.98 20.07
N PHE A 315 4.92 5.02 19.34
CA PHE A 315 4.58 3.63 19.51
C PHE A 315 5.76 2.72 19.15
N GLY A 316 5.71 1.51 19.69
CA GLY A 316 6.70 0.49 19.44
C GLY A 316 6.42 -0.71 20.32
N THR A 317 7.46 -1.49 20.53
CA THR A 317 7.52 -2.68 21.34
C THR A 317 8.60 -2.50 22.40
N VAL A 318 8.97 -3.58 23.10
CA VAL A 318 10.09 -3.54 24.05
C VAL A 318 11.46 -3.64 23.37
N THR A 319 11.48 -3.80 22.05
CA THR A 319 12.71 -3.90 21.25
C THR A 319 12.91 -2.63 20.42
N VAL A 320 13.40 -2.74 19.19
CA VAL A 320 13.55 -1.60 18.28
C VAL A 320 12.44 -1.67 17.24
N ASP A 321 11.90 -0.53 16.88
CA ASP A 321 10.83 -0.38 15.90
C ASP A 321 11.19 0.75 14.95
N GLY A 322 11.08 0.46 13.65
CA GLY A 322 11.48 1.36 12.58
C GLY A 322 10.32 1.86 11.75
N VAL A 323 10.57 2.89 10.95
CA VAL A 323 9.63 3.40 9.96
C VAL A 323 10.36 3.72 8.66
N GLY A 324 9.84 3.24 7.55
CA GLY A 324 10.37 3.58 6.23
C GLY A 324 9.41 4.41 5.38
N GLY A 325 8.10 4.19 5.54
CA GLY A 325 7.09 4.78 4.66
C GLY A 325 5.99 5.54 5.40
N LEU A 326 5.61 6.69 4.84
CA LEU A 326 4.50 7.51 5.31
C LEU A 326 3.68 8.00 4.11
N ALA A 327 2.35 7.86 4.18
CA ALA A 327 1.43 8.44 3.23
C ALA A 327 0.23 9.08 3.94
N ALA A 328 -0.37 10.09 3.32
CA ALA A 328 -1.60 10.71 3.80
C ALA A 328 -2.62 10.79 2.66
N GLY A 329 -3.88 10.45 2.95
CA GLY A 329 -4.95 10.43 1.96
C GLY A 329 -6.30 10.13 2.58
N GLY A 330 -7.36 10.74 2.05
CA GLY A 330 -8.73 10.51 2.55
C GLY A 330 -8.97 10.94 4.01
N GLY A 331 -8.11 11.80 4.58
CA GLY A 331 -8.15 12.20 5.99
C GLY A 331 -7.50 11.21 6.96
N SER A 332 -6.79 10.21 6.43
CA SER A 332 -6.05 9.21 7.19
C SER A 332 -4.55 9.29 6.91
N ILE A 333 -3.77 8.85 7.90
CA ILE A 333 -2.31 8.78 7.87
C ILE A 333 -1.93 7.30 7.88
N TYR A 334 -1.04 6.87 7.01
CA TYR A 334 -0.61 5.48 6.87
C TYR A 334 0.89 5.39 7.09
N VAL A 335 1.29 4.62 8.09
CA VAL A 335 2.67 4.46 8.55
C VAL A 335 3.07 3.01 8.33
N GLY A 336 4.17 2.79 7.63
CA GLY A 336 4.70 1.47 7.33
C GLY A 336 6.17 1.34 7.71
N GLY A 337 6.53 0.20 8.28
CA GLY A 337 7.88 -0.06 8.75
C GLY A 337 8.05 -1.50 9.21
N ASP A 338 9.00 -1.69 10.11
CA ASP A 338 9.33 -2.98 10.71
C ASP A 338 9.41 -2.91 12.23
N THR A 339 9.20 -4.06 12.85
CA THR A 339 9.19 -4.26 14.30
C THR A 339 9.86 -5.58 14.65
N PHE A 340 10.65 -5.58 15.72
CA PHE A 340 11.32 -6.77 16.25
C PHE A 340 10.59 -7.32 17.49
N GLY A 341 9.27 -7.08 17.57
CA GLY A 341 8.43 -7.46 18.70
C GLY A 341 6.97 -7.66 18.28
N THR A 342 6.06 -7.69 19.26
CA THR A 342 4.61 -7.81 19.00
C THR A 342 3.91 -6.51 19.33
N LEU A 343 3.35 -5.83 18.32
CA LEU A 343 2.54 -4.64 18.52
C LEU A 343 1.21 -4.97 19.22
N PRO A 344 0.57 -4.01 19.92
CA PRO A 344 -0.69 -4.25 20.62
C PRO A 344 -1.77 -4.86 19.72
N GLY A 345 -2.35 -5.99 20.14
CA GLY A 345 -3.41 -6.68 19.40
C GLY A 345 -2.95 -7.45 18.17
N GLN A 346 -1.65 -7.53 17.92
CA GLN A 346 -1.06 -8.24 16.78
C GLN A 346 -0.42 -9.56 17.23
N THR A 347 0.04 -10.34 16.25
CA THR A 347 0.85 -11.55 16.46
C THR A 347 2.14 -11.40 15.68
N SER A 348 3.28 -11.69 16.34
CA SER A 348 4.56 -11.71 15.65
C SER A 348 4.77 -13.01 14.88
N SER A 349 5.35 -12.92 13.68
CA SER A 349 5.67 -14.08 12.84
C SER A 349 7.07 -14.62 13.10
N GLY A 350 8.00 -13.85 13.69
CA GLY A 350 9.38 -14.28 13.95
C GLY A 350 10.28 -13.18 14.55
N GLY A 351 11.52 -13.08 14.07
CA GLY A 351 12.50 -12.14 14.62
C GLY A 351 12.30 -10.68 14.19
N GLY A 352 11.86 -10.44 12.96
CA GLY A 352 11.52 -9.10 12.45
C GLY A 352 10.31 -9.16 11.51
N ASP A 353 9.27 -8.41 11.85
CA ASP A 353 8.02 -8.35 11.11
C ASP A 353 7.80 -6.98 10.48
N LEU A 354 6.99 -6.94 9.44
CA LEU A 354 6.49 -5.72 8.84
C LEU A 354 5.23 -5.26 9.58
N TYR A 355 4.99 -3.96 9.62
CA TYR A 355 3.70 -3.43 10.05
C TYR A 355 3.19 -2.32 9.13
N LEU A 356 1.86 -2.19 9.11
CA LEU A 356 1.15 -1.00 8.66
C LEU A 356 0.23 -0.54 9.78
N ARG A 357 0.26 0.74 10.07
CA ARG A 357 -0.60 1.40 11.06
C ARG A 357 -1.27 2.60 10.42
N THR A 358 -2.50 2.88 10.82
CA THR A 358 -3.17 4.11 10.41
C THR A 358 -3.73 4.92 11.56
N TYR A 359 -3.75 6.23 11.37
CA TYR A 359 -4.37 7.20 12.25
C TYR A 359 -5.40 8.03 11.48
N ASP A 360 -6.43 8.51 12.19
CA ASP A 360 -7.24 9.62 11.68
C ASP A 360 -6.52 10.96 11.79
N SER A 361 -7.06 12.00 11.14
CA SER A 361 -6.49 13.35 11.16
C SER A 361 -6.31 13.96 12.57
N PRO A 362 -7.20 13.71 13.56
CA PRO A 362 -6.95 14.03 14.98
C PRO A 362 -5.84 13.23 15.68
N GLY A 363 -5.38 12.12 15.12
CA GLY A 363 -4.29 11.30 15.66
C GLY A 363 -4.73 10.11 16.49
N ALA A 364 -5.99 9.67 16.38
CA ALA A 364 -6.44 8.41 16.95
C ALA A 364 -6.06 7.24 16.05
N GLU A 365 -5.48 6.18 16.62
CA GLU A 365 -5.18 4.95 15.88
C GLU A 365 -6.49 4.32 15.40
N LEU A 366 -6.60 4.02 14.11
CA LEU A 366 -7.75 3.27 13.57
C LEU A 366 -7.44 1.78 13.52
N TRP A 367 -6.30 1.38 12.95
CA TRP A 367 -5.91 -0.03 12.90
C TRP A 367 -4.40 -0.21 12.76
N THR A 368 -3.95 -1.39 13.14
CA THR A 368 -2.61 -1.92 12.89
C THR A 368 -2.73 -3.31 12.26
N VAL A 369 -1.87 -3.62 11.29
CA VAL A 369 -1.65 -4.96 10.72
C VAL A 369 -0.16 -5.25 10.80
N GLN A 370 0.22 -6.35 11.46
CA GLN A 370 1.58 -6.86 11.50
C GLN A 370 1.66 -8.21 10.78
N PHE A 371 2.71 -8.44 9.97
CA PHE A 371 2.90 -9.66 9.18
C PHE A 371 4.37 -9.87 8.81
N GLY A 372 4.80 -11.12 8.55
CA GLY A 372 6.20 -11.42 8.25
C GLY A 372 6.40 -12.87 7.78
N THR A 373 7.66 -13.30 7.66
CA THR A 373 8.04 -14.63 7.13
C THR A 373 8.66 -15.58 8.16
N GLY A 374 8.67 -15.20 9.44
CA GLY A 374 9.34 -15.93 10.51
C GLY A 374 10.85 -15.85 10.52
N GLN A 375 11.43 -15.16 9.53
CA GLN A 375 12.84 -14.87 9.43
C GLN A 375 13.21 -13.61 10.24
N PRO A 376 14.49 -13.38 10.55
CA PRO A 376 14.89 -12.33 11.50
C PRO A 376 14.86 -10.91 10.91
N LEU A 377 14.78 -10.76 9.59
CA LEU A 377 14.93 -9.46 8.94
C LEU A 377 13.83 -9.25 7.89
N SER A 378 12.99 -8.26 8.15
CA SER A 378 12.06 -7.65 7.21
C SER A 378 12.21 -6.13 7.34
N GLY A 379 12.23 -5.40 6.24
CA GLY A 379 12.34 -3.94 6.21
C GLY A 379 11.21 -3.33 5.41
N GLY A 380 10.38 -2.53 6.06
CA GLY A 380 9.29 -1.79 5.40
C GLY A 380 9.79 -0.45 4.88
N HIS A 381 9.66 -0.16 3.59
CA HIS A 381 10.30 1.02 2.99
C HIS A 381 9.33 2.06 2.44
N GLY A 382 8.32 1.67 1.66
CA GLY A 382 7.49 2.64 0.94
C GLY A 382 6.00 2.38 1.10
N VAL A 383 5.22 3.44 1.32
CA VAL A 383 3.75 3.40 1.41
C VAL A 383 3.15 4.36 0.38
N ALA A 384 2.13 3.89 -0.35
CA ALA A 384 1.28 4.72 -1.21
C ALA A 384 -0.19 4.33 -1.03
N VAL A 385 -1.12 5.23 -1.34
CA VAL A 385 -2.56 5.02 -1.10
C VAL A 385 -3.42 5.45 -2.29
N GLU A 386 -4.49 4.70 -2.55
CA GLU A 386 -5.56 5.03 -3.51
C GLU A 386 -6.91 4.73 -2.86
N GLY A 387 -7.58 5.78 -2.38
CA GLY A 387 -8.82 5.63 -1.63
C GLY A 387 -8.59 4.88 -0.31
N VAL A 388 -9.17 3.68 -0.18
CA VAL A 388 -9.02 2.81 1.00
C VAL A 388 -7.93 1.76 0.83
N ASP A 389 -7.37 1.62 -0.36
CA ASP A 389 -6.32 0.65 -0.66
C ASP A 389 -4.95 1.24 -0.31
N VAL A 390 -4.13 0.42 0.35
CA VAL A 390 -2.77 0.75 0.77
C VAL A 390 -1.80 -0.15 0.03
N TYR A 391 -0.79 0.45 -0.58
CA TYR A 391 0.29 -0.24 -1.28
C TYR A 391 1.57 -0.08 -0.46
N PHE A 392 2.20 -1.21 -0.17
CA PHE A 392 3.36 -1.23 0.70
C PHE A 392 4.47 -2.08 0.10
N VAL A 393 5.67 -1.54 0.12
CA VAL A 393 6.87 -2.19 -0.43
C VAL A 393 7.96 -2.27 0.63
N GLY A 394 8.83 -3.24 0.45
CA GLY A 394 9.97 -3.44 1.30
C GLY A 394 10.76 -4.65 0.89
N SER A 395 11.58 -5.12 1.84
CA SER A 395 12.39 -6.31 1.68
C SER A 395 12.15 -7.30 2.82
N ILE A 396 12.35 -8.58 2.53
CA ILE A 396 12.33 -9.69 3.49
C ILE A 396 13.57 -10.55 3.25
N LEU A 397 14.07 -11.21 4.29
CA LEU A 397 15.16 -12.18 4.16
C LEU A 397 14.60 -13.60 4.06
N GLY A 398 14.15 -13.98 2.86
CA GLY A 398 13.60 -15.31 2.59
C GLY A 398 12.26 -15.61 3.26
N GLY A 399 11.69 -16.78 2.90
CA GLY A 399 10.34 -17.16 3.26
C GLY A 399 9.26 -16.51 2.38
N THR A 400 8.00 -16.72 2.72
CA THR A 400 6.83 -16.35 1.91
C THR A 400 5.91 -15.50 2.77
N LEU A 401 5.48 -14.35 2.26
CA LEU A 401 4.53 -13.48 2.96
C LEU A 401 3.09 -14.03 2.80
N PRO A 402 2.17 -13.73 3.74
CA PRO A 402 0.78 -14.15 3.61
C PRO A 402 0.13 -13.66 2.32
N SER A 403 -0.77 -14.46 1.73
CA SER A 403 -1.48 -14.14 0.47
C SER A 403 -0.57 -13.89 -0.73
N GLN A 404 0.63 -14.47 -0.73
CA GLN A 404 1.48 -14.56 -1.91
C GLN A 404 0.96 -15.63 -2.86
N ASP A 405 0.71 -15.25 -4.11
CA ASP A 405 0.23 -16.13 -5.18
C ASP A 405 1.28 -16.38 -6.28
N THR A 406 2.43 -15.69 -6.22
CA THR A 406 3.54 -15.88 -7.16
C THR A 406 4.59 -16.82 -6.57
N SER A 407 5.15 -17.70 -7.41
CA SER A 407 6.21 -18.65 -7.06
C SER A 407 7.59 -18.01 -6.79
N GLY A 408 7.65 -16.69 -6.57
CA GLY A 408 8.90 -15.96 -6.38
C GLY A 408 9.46 -16.14 -4.97
N THR A 409 10.75 -16.42 -4.84
CA THR A 409 11.48 -16.50 -3.56
C THR A 409 12.34 -15.25 -3.30
N GLY A 410 12.01 -14.15 -3.98
CA GLY A 410 12.84 -12.96 -3.98
C GLY A 410 12.65 -12.10 -2.73
N ASN A 411 13.70 -11.36 -2.38
CA ASN A 411 13.73 -10.57 -1.16
C ASN A 411 12.85 -9.31 -1.21
N ALA A 412 12.44 -8.81 -2.38
CA ALA A 412 11.60 -7.62 -2.47
C ALA A 412 10.11 -7.99 -2.57
N PHE A 413 9.24 -7.10 -2.08
CA PHE A 413 7.79 -7.29 -2.23
C PHE A 413 7.04 -6.01 -2.58
N LEU A 414 5.86 -6.20 -3.19
CA LEU A 414 4.76 -5.25 -3.26
C LEU A 414 3.51 -5.93 -2.71
N ALA A 415 2.91 -5.34 -1.67
CA ALA A 415 1.67 -5.81 -1.06
C ALA A 415 0.56 -4.78 -1.25
N LYS A 416 -0.65 -5.27 -1.51
CA LYS A 416 -1.87 -4.47 -1.44
C LYS A 416 -2.68 -4.88 -0.22
N LEU A 417 -3.02 -3.91 0.61
CA LEU A 417 -3.93 -4.06 1.74
C LEU A 417 -5.18 -3.22 1.50
N GLY A 418 -6.29 -3.66 2.09
CA GLY A 418 -7.50 -2.87 2.11
C GLY A 418 -8.55 -3.50 3.02
N PRO A 419 -9.72 -2.87 3.17
CA PRO A 419 -10.77 -3.35 4.04
C PRO A 419 -11.14 -4.80 3.73
N LEU A 420 -11.38 -5.59 4.76
CA LEU A 420 -11.87 -6.95 4.65
C LEU A 420 -13.22 -6.95 3.93
N THR A 421 -13.23 -7.42 2.69
CA THR A 421 -14.43 -7.52 1.87
C THR A 421 -14.87 -8.98 1.85
N ARG A 422 -15.95 -9.30 2.56
CA ARG A 422 -16.53 -10.64 2.49
C ARG A 422 -17.19 -10.84 1.12
N PRO A 423 -17.17 -12.07 0.56
CA PRO A 423 -18.06 -12.40 -0.55
C PRO A 423 -19.51 -12.18 -0.10
N VAL A 424 -20.32 -11.66 -1.01
CA VAL A 424 -21.76 -11.46 -0.78
C VAL A 424 -22.49 -12.16 -1.90
N ILE A 425 -23.37 -13.09 -1.55
CA ILE A 425 -24.34 -13.69 -2.46
C ILE A 425 -25.57 -12.79 -2.47
N ASN A 426 -26.01 -12.37 -3.66
CA ASN A 426 -27.20 -11.54 -3.79
C ASN A 426 -28.45 -12.30 -3.33
N GLU A 427 -29.45 -11.59 -2.82
CA GLU A 427 -30.75 -12.18 -2.51
C GLU A 427 -31.39 -12.76 -3.79
N GLY A 428 -31.77 -14.04 -3.78
CA GLY A 428 -32.24 -14.73 -4.99
C GLY A 428 -31.18 -14.89 -6.09
N GLY A 429 -29.89 -14.66 -5.79
CA GLY A 429 -28.80 -14.68 -6.75
C GLY A 429 -28.34 -16.06 -7.20
N VAL A 430 -28.91 -17.14 -6.66
CA VAL A 430 -28.63 -18.52 -7.07
C VAL A 430 -29.75 -19.00 -7.98
N ILE A 431 -29.47 -19.05 -9.28
CA ILE A 431 -30.47 -19.34 -10.32
C ILE A 431 -29.94 -20.38 -11.31
N ASN A 432 -30.84 -20.95 -12.11
CA ASN A 432 -30.45 -21.84 -13.19
C ASN A 432 -29.53 -21.08 -14.18
N HIS A 433 -28.35 -21.63 -14.44
CA HIS A 433 -27.33 -20.91 -15.22
C HIS A 433 -27.71 -20.73 -16.68
N ALA A 434 -28.48 -21.66 -17.24
CA ALA A 434 -28.83 -21.65 -18.64
C ALA A 434 -30.05 -20.77 -18.95
N SER A 435 -31.06 -20.78 -18.06
CA SER A 435 -32.31 -20.04 -18.27
C SER A 435 -32.36 -18.67 -17.60
N TYR A 436 -31.49 -18.41 -16.62
CA TYR A 436 -31.52 -17.23 -15.74
C TYR A 436 -32.88 -16.99 -15.06
N ALA A 437 -33.74 -18.01 -14.99
CA ALA A 437 -35.04 -17.89 -14.37
C ALA A 437 -34.90 -17.88 -12.84
N PRO A 438 -35.59 -16.98 -12.11
CA PRO A 438 -35.58 -16.92 -10.65
C PRO A 438 -36.49 -18.03 -10.08
N ARG A 439 -36.13 -19.28 -10.36
CA ARG A 439 -36.83 -20.50 -9.92
C ARG A 439 -35.85 -21.37 -9.13
N PRO A 440 -36.36 -22.32 -8.32
CA PRO A 440 -35.52 -23.31 -7.67
C PRO A 440 -34.57 -23.99 -8.66
N VAL A 441 -33.37 -24.31 -8.20
CA VAL A 441 -32.38 -25.10 -8.96
C VAL A 441 -32.50 -26.57 -8.58
N ALA A 442 -32.07 -27.47 -9.46
CA ALA A 442 -32.12 -28.90 -9.21
C ALA A 442 -30.73 -29.45 -8.89
N THR A 443 -30.68 -30.51 -8.09
CA THR A 443 -29.43 -31.24 -7.81
C THR A 443 -28.81 -31.79 -9.09
N GLY A 444 -27.50 -31.65 -9.24
CA GLY A 444 -26.76 -32.00 -10.45
C GLY A 444 -26.84 -30.98 -11.58
N SER A 445 -27.74 -30.01 -11.51
CA SER A 445 -27.83 -28.92 -12.50
C SER A 445 -26.73 -27.87 -12.32
N ILE A 446 -26.50 -27.07 -13.35
CA ILE A 446 -25.57 -25.93 -13.29
C ILE A 446 -26.33 -24.69 -12.83
N ALA A 447 -25.85 -24.08 -11.75
CA ALA A 447 -26.39 -22.84 -11.22
C ALA A 447 -25.39 -21.68 -11.39
N ALA A 448 -25.92 -20.50 -11.67
CA ALA A 448 -25.19 -19.25 -11.55
C ALA A 448 -25.39 -18.69 -10.14
N VAL A 449 -24.29 -18.28 -9.50
CA VAL A 449 -24.30 -17.56 -8.23
C VAL A 449 -23.87 -16.13 -8.50
N TYR A 450 -24.79 -15.19 -8.37
CA TYR A 450 -24.54 -13.76 -8.52
C TYR A 450 -24.26 -13.07 -7.19
N GLY A 451 -23.35 -12.11 -7.20
CA GLY A 451 -22.89 -11.47 -5.98
C GLY A 451 -21.81 -10.43 -6.21
N THR A 452 -21.11 -10.10 -5.13
CA THR A 452 -19.93 -9.23 -5.16
C THR A 452 -18.79 -9.89 -4.40
N ASN A 453 -17.55 -9.62 -4.83
CA ASN A 453 -16.32 -10.19 -4.26
C ASN A 453 -16.36 -11.72 -4.27
N LEU A 454 -16.91 -12.32 -5.33
CA LEU A 454 -17.10 -13.77 -5.41
C LEU A 454 -15.82 -14.54 -5.76
N ASN A 455 -14.72 -13.85 -6.06
CA ASN A 455 -13.42 -14.44 -6.32
C ASN A 455 -12.27 -13.50 -5.90
N ASP A 456 -11.03 -13.92 -6.10
CA ASP A 456 -9.80 -13.18 -5.77
C ASP A 456 -9.50 -11.94 -6.64
N GLY A 457 -10.45 -11.53 -7.50
CA GLY A 457 -10.27 -10.44 -8.47
C GLY A 457 -9.75 -10.91 -9.83
N SER A 458 -9.42 -12.20 -9.99
CA SER A 458 -9.11 -12.79 -11.29
C SER A 458 -10.25 -12.59 -12.28
N ILE A 459 -9.90 -12.30 -13.54
CA ILE A 459 -10.90 -12.07 -14.60
C ILE A 459 -11.11 -13.39 -15.35
N ALA A 460 -12.35 -13.88 -15.33
CA ALA A 460 -12.84 -14.96 -16.20
C ALA A 460 -12.01 -16.25 -16.17
N VAL A 461 -11.86 -16.86 -15.00
CA VAL A 461 -11.17 -18.15 -14.84
C VAL A 461 -12.15 -19.30 -15.14
N SER A 462 -11.77 -20.22 -16.01
CA SER A 462 -12.55 -21.44 -16.33
C SER A 462 -11.84 -22.70 -15.82
N SER A 463 -12.63 -23.68 -15.40
CA SER A 463 -12.17 -24.99 -14.95
C SER A 463 -11.96 -25.96 -16.11
N SER A 464 -11.22 -27.04 -15.86
CA SER A 464 -11.09 -28.20 -16.72
C SER A 464 -11.32 -29.46 -15.92
N TYR A 465 -11.86 -30.51 -16.55
CA TYR A 465 -12.00 -31.81 -15.88
C TYR A 465 -10.63 -32.40 -15.53
N GLY A 466 -10.48 -32.85 -14.28
CA GLY A 466 -9.31 -33.56 -13.81
C GLY A 466 -9.20 -34.98 -14.38
N PRO A 467 -8.10 -35.70 -14.10
CA PRO A 467 -7.92 -37.09 -14.51
C PRO A 467 -9.00 -38.05 -13.98
N ASP A 468 -9.69 -37.67 -12.91
CA ASP A 468 -10.82 -38.39 -12.31
C ASP A 468 -12.17 -38.05 -12.95
N GLY A 469 -12.18 -37.21 -13.99
CA GLY A 469 -13.39 -36.77 -14.70
C GLY A 469 -14.24 -35.79 -13.90
N LYS A 470 -13.70 -35.17 -12.83
CA LYS A 470 -14.43 -34.21 -11.99
C LYS A 470 -13.88 -32.80 -12.16
N LEU A 471 -14.72 -31.80 -11.90
CA LEU A 471 -14.28 -30.41 -11.79
C LEU A 471 -13.74 -30.14 -10.39
N GLY A 472 -12.76 -29.24 -10.29
CA GLY A 472 -12.29 -28.74 -9.00
C GLY A 472 -13.39 -27.99 -8.23
N THR A 473 -13.25 -27.95 -6.91
CA THR A 473 -14.16 -27.22 -5.99
C THR A 473 -13.62 -25.87 -5.55
N THR A 474 -12.46 -25.48 -6.10
CA THR A 474 -11.80 -24.20 -5.84
C THR A 474 -11.35 -23.61 -7.17
N LEU A 475 -11.69 -22.35 -7.44
CA LEU A 475 -11.35 -21.67 -8.69
C LEU A 475 -11.29 -20.14 -8.50
N GLY A 476 -10.19 -19.51 -8.89
CA GLY A 476 -9.97 -18.07 -8.69
C GLY A 476 -10.07 -17.66 -7.22
N GLY A 477 -9.43 -18.42 -6.32
CA GLY A 477 -9.48 -18.22 -4.87
C GLY A 477 -10.84 -18.49 -4.20
N ALA A 478 -11.89 -18.77 -4.98
CA ALA A 478 -13.24 -19.02 -4.49
C ALA A 478 -13.48 -20.52 -4.29
N SER A 479 -14.25 -20.86 -3.26
CA SER A 479 -14.88 -22.16 -3.07
C SER A 479 -16.33 -21.96 -2.63
N VAL A 480 -17.20 -22.90 -3.00
CA VAL A 480 -18.63 -22.83 -2.67
C VAL A 480 -19.03 -24.08 -1.91
N LYS A 481 -19.74 -23.90 -0.79
CA LYS A 481 -20.36 -24.99 -0.04
C LYS A 481 -21.87 -24.82 -0.03
N ILE A 482 -22.59 -25.93 -0.19
CA ILE A 482 -24.04 -26.00 -0.02
C ILE A 482 -24.35 -27.07 1.02
N ASN A 483 -24.90 -26.68 2.18
CA ASN A 483 -25.03 -27.53 3.38
C ASN A 483 -23.71 -28.27 3.72
N ASP A 484 -22.61 -27.51 3.77
CA ASP A 484 -21.24 -28.00 4.00
C ASP A 484 -20.65 -28.93 2.93
N ILE A 485 -21.37 -29.21 1.84
CA ILE A 485 -20.90 -30.01 0.71
C ILE A 485 -20.24 -29.09 -0.33
N SER A 486 -18.97 -29.35 -0.65
CA SER A 486 -18.23 -28.58 -1.66
C SER A 486 -18.86 -28.75 -3.06
N ALA A 487 -19.19 -27.63 -3.71
CA ALA A 487 -19.76 -27.63 -5.04
C ALA A 487 -18.67 -27.60 -6.13
N PRO A 488 -18.75 -28.46 -7.16
CA PRO A 488 -17.88 -28.37 -8.34
C PRO A 488 -18.06 -27.04 -9.07
N MET A 489 -16.97 -26.45 -9.57
CA MET A 489 -16.97 -25.14 -10.22
C MET A 489 -16.60 -25.21 -11.71
N PHE A 490 -17.38 -24.54 -12.55
CA PHE A 490 -17.15 -24.40 -14.01
C PHE A 490 -16.34 -23.15 -14.35
N TYR A 491 -16.68 -22.01 -13.74
CA TYR A 491 -15.96 -20.75 -13.94
C TYR A 491 -16.13 -19.82 -12.74
N SER A 492 -15.26 -18.82 -12.65
CA SER A 492 -15.19 -17.85 -11.57
C SER A 492 -14.91 -16.44 -12.12
N THR A 493 -15.72 -15.48 -11.69
CA THR A 493 -15.54 -14.04 -11.94
C THR A 493 -15.86 -13.26 -10.65
N PRO A 494 -15.47 -11.98 -10.55
CA PRO A 494 -15.74 -11.18 -9.35
C PRO A 494 -17.22 -11.02 -8.99
N LEU A 495 -18.13 -11.17 -9.97
CA LEU A 495 -19.57 -10.93 -9.81
C LEU A 495 -20.44 -12.18 -10.02
N GLN A 496 -19.87 -13.26 -10.53
CA GLN A 496 -20.62 -14.47 -10.88
C GLN A 496 -19.75 -15.73 -10.81
N LEU A 497 -20.28 -16.79 -10.20
CA LEU A 497 -19.72 -18.14 -10.22
C LEU A 497 -20.66 -19.09 -10.97
N GLY A 498 -20.08 -20.03 -11.73
CA GLY A 498 -20.82 -21.17 -12.27
C GLY A 498 -20.50 -22.42 -11.48
N ILE A 499 -21.50 -23.00 -10.82
CA ILE A 499 -21.33 -24.20 -9.98
C ILE A 499 -22.26 -25.32 -10.41
N GLN A 500 -21.89 -26.56 -10.09
CA GLN A 500 -22.84 -27.68 -10.09
C GLN A 500 -23.48 -27.78 -8.70
N ILE A 501 -24.81 -27.84 -8.65
CA ILE A 501 -25.52 -28.13 -7.39
C ILE A 501 -25.19 -29.58 -6.98
N PRO A 502 -24.67 -29.82 -5.76
CA PRO A 502 -24.31 -31.17 -5.32
C PRO A 502 -25.47 -32.16 -5.45
N VAL A 503 -25.19 -33.35 -5.97
CA VAL A 503 -26.20 -34.41 -6.17
C VAL A 503 -26.67 -35.02 -4.84
N GLU A 504 -25.83 -34.90 -3.81
CA GLU A 504 -26.04 -35.35 -2.44
C GLU A 504 -27.20 -34.62 -1.74
N LEU A 505 -27.65 -33.48 -2.27
CA LEU A 505 -28.78 -32.72 -1.75
C LEU A 505 -30.15 -33.26 -2.22
N ALA A 506 -30.17 -34.39 -2.95
CA ALA A 506 -31.39 -34.95 -3.50
C ALA A 506 -32.46 -35.19 -2.40
N GLY A 507 -33.69 -34.77 -2.68
CA GLY A 507 -34.81 -34.85 -1.74
C GLY A 507 -34.93 -33.68 -0.76
N GLN A 508 -33.98 -32.74 -0.75
CA GLN A 508 -34.12 -31.49 0.01
C GLN A 508 -34.89 -30.45 -0.80
N THR A 509 -35.65 -29.59 -0.13
CA THR A 509 -36.40 -28.47 -0.74
C THR A 509 -35.68 -27.14 -0.62
N SER A 510 -34.66 -27.06 0.21
CA SER A 510 -33.77 -25.90 0.34
C SER A 510 -32.44 -26.31 0.96
N ALA A 511 -31.40 -25.51 0.71
CA ALA A 511 -30.09 -25.68 1.33
C ALA A 511 -29.41 -24.33 1.57
N ALA A 512 -28.53 -24.26 2.57
CA ALA A 512 -27.73 -23.08 2.84
C ALA A 512 -26.49 -23.06 1.93
N ILE A 513 -26.30 -22.00 1.15
CA ILE A 513 -25.11 -21.76 0.35
C ILE A 513 -24.20 -20.74 1.02
N GLN A 514 -22.91 -21.00 0.94
CA GLN A 514 -21.86 -20.05 1.29
C GLN A 514 -20.76 -20.08 0.23
N VAL A 515 -20.28 -18.89 -0.12
CA VAL A 515 -19.04 -18.68 -0.86
C VAL A 515 -17.94 -18.31 0.14
N THR A 516 -16.76 -18.91 -0.02
CA THR A 516 -15.53 -18.54 0.68
C THR A 516 -14.50 -18.10 -0.33
N VAL A 517 -13.89 -16.93 -0.14
CA VAL A 517 -12.82 -16.38 -0.97
C VAL A 517 -11.66 -15.99 -0.06
N ASN A 518 -10.46 -16.53 -0.26
CA ASN A 518 -9.25 -16.20 0.53
C ASN A 518 -9.54 -16.17 2.05
N ASP A 519 -10.10 -17.27 2.57
CA ASP A 519 -10.52 -17.47 3.96
C ASP A 519 -11.69 -16.59 4.48
N GLN A 520 -12.29 -15.77 3.61
CA GLN A 520 -13.48 -14.99 3.93
C GLN A 520 -14.75 -15.67 3.47
N THR A 521 -15.55 -16.12 4.43
CA THR A 521 -16.85 -16.74 4.16
C THR A 521 -17.97 -15.70 4.21
N SER A 522 -18.84 -15.76 3.21
CA SER A 522 -20.09 -15.02 3.11
C SER A 522 -21.07 -15.40 4.23
N THR A 523 -22.00 -14.50 4.52
CA THR A 523 -23.19 -14.88 5.29
C THR A 523 -23.97 -15.95 4.49
N PRO A 524 -24.42 -17.05 5.12
CA PRO A 524 -25.23 -18.06 4.43
C PRO A 524 -26.45 -17.45 3.75
N LYS A 525 -26.75 -17.92 2.54
CA LYS A 525 -28.01 -17.65 1.84
C LYS A 525 -28.78 -18.94 1.65
N THR A 526 -30.11 -18.83 1.52
CA THR A 526 -30.94 -19.99 1.21
C THR A 526 -31.05 -20.16 -0.30
N VAL A 527 -30.77 -21.36 -0.78
CA VAL A 527 -31.06 -21.82 -2.14
C VAL A 527 -32.33 -22.66 -2.09
N SER A 528 -33.32 -22.32 -2.90
CA SER A 528 -34.49 -23.18 -3.11
C SER A 528 -34.14 -24.31 -4.06
N LEU A 529 -34.49 -25.54 -3.67
CA LEU A 529 -34.23 -26.74 -4.44
C LEU A 529 -35.53 -27.37 -4.93
N ASP A 530 -35.49 -27.94 -6.13
CA ASP A 530 -36.57 -28.77 -6.67
C ASP A 530 -35.98 -30.05 -7.29
N SER A 531 -36.81 -31.07 -7.40
CA SER A 531 -36.49 -32.34 -8.07
C SER A 531 -36.21 -32.19 -9.56
N PHE A 532 -36.71 -31.11 -10.17
CA PHE A 532 -36.62 -30.83 -11.61
C PHE A 532 -36.57 -29.31 -11.86
N ALA A 533 -35.53 -28.85 -12.54
CA ALA A 533 -35.37 -27.43 -12.92
C ALA A 533 -34.54 -27.31 -14.21
N PRO A 534 -35.09 -27.72 -15.37
CA PRO A 534 -34.36 -27.77 -16.61
C PRO A 534 -34.04 -26.35 -17.12
N GLY A 535 -32.87 -26.22 -17.73
CA GLY A 535 -32.48 -25.06 -18.50
C GLY A 535 -31.56 -25.52 -19.63
N ILE A 536 -31.71 -24.91 -20.79
CA ILE A 536 -30.84 -25.12 -21.95
C ILE A 536 -30.26 -23.77 -22.34
N PHE A 537 -28.96 -23.73 -22.64
CA PHE A 537 -28.35 -22.48 -23.08
C PHE A 537 -28.99 -22.05 -24.39
N THR A 538 -29.08 -20.74 -24.59
CA THR A 538 -29.75 -20.13 -25.75
C THR A 538 -28.75 -19.26 -26.49
N LEU A 539 -28.86 -19.19 -27.82
CA LEU A 539 -27.90 -18.48 -28.67
C LEU A 539 -27.78 -16.99 -28.34
N ASN A 540 -28.88 -16.38 -27.90
CA ASN A 540 -28.90 -14.98 -27.48
C ASN A 540 -28.38 -14.77 -26.05
N GLN A 541 -28.03 -15.85 -25.32
CA GLN A 541 -27.56 -15.84 -23.94
C GLN A 541 -28.55 -15.21 -22.94
N GLN A 542 -29.84 -15.17 -23.27
CA GLN A 542 -30.89 -14.61 -22.40
C GLN A 542 -31.69 -15.67 -21.65
N GLY A 543 -31.35 -16.95 -21.83
CA GLY A 543 -32.10 -18.08 -21.27
C GLY A 543 -33.49 -18.28 -21.85
N THR A 544 -33.80 -17.55 -22.94
CA THR A 544 -35.05 -17.63 -23.69
C THR A 544 -34.76 -17.58 -25.18
N GLY A 545 -35.57 -18.25 -26.01
CA GLY A 545 -35.38 -18.29 -27.45
C GLY A 545 -34.72 -19.58 -27.94
N LEU A 546 -33.98 -19.49 -29.05
CA LEU A 546 -33.37 -20.64 -29.71
C LEU A 546 -32.31 -21.27 -28.82
N ALA A 547 -32.42 -22.59 -28.60
CA ALA A 547 -31.40 -23.36 -27.92
C ALA A 547 -30.06 -23.23 -28.67
N ALA A 548 -28.97 -23.09 -27.91
CA ALA A 548 -27.62 -23.31 -28.41
C ALA A 548 -27.45 -24.82 -28.56
N ALA A 549 -27.94 -25.35 -29.67
CA ALA A 549 -27.93 -26.77 -29.96
C ALA A 549 -27.64 -26.97 -31.45
N LEU A 550 -26.71 -27.88 -31.74
CA LEU A 550 -26.32 -28.26 -33.09
C LEU A 550 -26.76 -29.70 -33.35
N HIS A 551 -27.16 -29.96 -34.59
CA HIS A 551 -27.34 -31.30 -35.13
C HIS A 551 -26.04 -32.11 -35.07
N GLU A 552 -26.13 -33.42 -35.30
CA GLU A 552 -24.98 -34.35 -35.24
C GLU A 552 -23.80 -33.92 -36.13
N ASN A 553 -24.06 -33.15 -37.19
CA ASN A 553 -23.03 -32.60 -38.07
C ASN A 553 -22.16 -31.50 -37.44
N GLY A 554 -22.50 -31.04 -36.22
CA GLY A 554 -21.73 -30.03 -35.47
C GLY A 554 -21.74 -28.63 -36.08
N VAL A 555 -22.60 -28.36 -37.07
CA VAL A 555 -22.61 -27.07 -37.79
C VAL A 555 -24.03 -26.50 -37.95
N THR A 556 -25.04 -27.34 -38.13
CA THR A 556 -26.41 -26.88 -38.34
C THR A 556 -27.14 -26.73 -37.01
N LEU A 557 -27.81 -25.59 -36.82
CA LEU A 557 -28.60 -25.34 -35.62
C LEU A 557 -29.89 -26.17 -35.59
N VAL A 558 -30.22 -26.67 -34.40
CA VAL A 558 -31.53 -27.24 -34.11
C VAL A 558 -32.53 -26.10 -33.93
N THR A 559 -33.55 -26.06 -34.80
CA THR A 559 -34.57 -24.99 -34.79
C THR A 559 -35.96 -25.56 -34.98
N SER A 560 -37.01 -24.74 -34.86
CA SER A 560 -38.38 -25.20 -35.18
C SER A 560 -38.58 -25.53 -36.66
N GLN A 561 -37.78 -24.94 -37.56
CA GLN A 561 -37.82 -25.21 -39.01
C GLN A 561 -36.92 -26.39 -39.40
N ASN A 562 -35.98 -26.77 -38.53
CA ASN A 562 -35.11 -27.91 -38.70
C ASN A 562 -34.96 -28.61 -37.35
N PRO A 563 -35.98 -29.38 -36.92
CA PRO A 563 -35.97 -30.01 -35.59
C PRO A 563 -35.04 -31.21 -35.55
N ALA A 564 -34.49 -31.49 -34.37
CA ALA A 564 -33.74 -32.72 -34.12
C ALA A 564 -34.63 -33.95 -34.39
N LYS A 565 -34.04 -34.99 -34.97
CA LYS A 565 -34.76 -36.22 -35.34
C LYS A 565 -34.70 -37.25 -34.22
N PRO A 566 -35.66 -38.20 -34.16
CA PRO A 566 -35.55 -39.34 -33.25
C PRO A 566 -34.21 -40.06 -33.43
N ASN A 567 -33.55 -40.39 -32.31
CA ASN A 567 -32.23 -41.01 -32.22
C ASN A 567 -31.05 -40.18 -32.74
N GLU A 568 -31.25 -38.89 -33.02
CA GLU A 568 -30.15 -37.98 -33.35
C GLU A 568 -29.37 -37.58 -32.10
N VAL A 569 -28.04 -37.56 -32.22
CA VAL A 569 -27.16 -36.97 -31.20
C VAL A 569 -27.04 -35.47 -31.48
N VAL A 570 -27.49 -34.64 -30.53
CA VAL A 570 -27.32 -33.18 -30.59
C VAL A 570 -26.14 -32.77 -29.73
N SER A 571 -25.39 -31.77 -30.21
CA SER A 571 -24.33 -31.12 -29.44
C SER A 571 -24.89 -29.86 -28.78
N LEU A 572 -24.68 -29.70 -27.48
CA LEU A 572 -25.15 -28.57 -26.66
C LEU A 572 -23.99 -27.68 -26.21
#